data_AF-B7QA64-F1
#
_entry.id   AF-B7QA64-F1
#
_cell.length_a   1.000
_cell.length_b   1.000
_cell.length_c   1.000
_cell.angle_alpha   90.00
_cell.angle_beta   90.00
_cell.angle_gamma   90.00
#
_symmetry.space_group_name_H-M   'P 1'
#
loop_
_entity.id
_entity.type
_entity.pdbx_description
1 polymer ?
#
loop_
_entity_poly.entity_id
_entity_poly.type
_entity_poly.pdbx_seq_one_letter_code
_entity_poly.pdbx_strand_id
1 'polypeptide(L)'
;MVSQSRECIWCQRRSAKSPHRRPAVSDRNSAVLKRGLSSRGRADAAESRTTMTSLRGQVVQLYKNLLHLGRDYPKGYDYFRTRLKAAFMKNREVTDPEQLSVLLARGQYIIKELEALYMLKKYRTLKKRYYSDR
;
A
#
# COMPACT_ATOMS: atom_id res chain seq x y z
N MET A 1 -48.03 14.85 -7.88
CA MET A 1 -48.94 13.97 -7.12
C MET A 1 -49.44 12.88 -8.03
N VAL A 2 -48.92 11.65 -7.94
CA VAL A 2 -49.70 10.39 -7.96
C VAL A 2 -48.78 9.31 -7.38
N SER A 3 -49.13 8.89 -6.16
CA SER A 3 -48.63 7.72 -5.47
C SER A 3 -49.19 6.44 -6.09
N GLN A 4 -48.42 5.34 -6.10
CA GLN A 4 -48.89 3.94 -5.98
C GLN A 4 -47.67 3.01 -6.10
N SER A 5 -47.03 2.63 -4.98
CA SER A 5 -47.22 1.34 -4.29
C SER A 5 -47.81 0.20 -5.13
N ARG A 6 -47.00 -0.84 -5.36
CA ARG A 6 -47.46 -2.22 -5.58
C ARG A 6 -46.44 -3.20 -4.98
N GLU A 7 -46.59 -3.47 -3.69
CA GLU A 7 -46.21 -4.76 -3.12
C GLU A 7 -47.35 -5.77 -3.29
N CYS A 8 -46.97 -7.04 -3.06
CA CYS A 8 -47.79 -8.22 -2.76
C CYS A 8 -48.27 -9.08 -3.94
N ILE A 9 -47.47 -10.11 -4.25
CA ILE A 9 -47.99 -11.42 -4.62
C ILE A 9 -47.95 -12.29 -3.36
N TRP A 10 -49.09 -12.30 -2.67
CA TRP A 10 -49.40 -13.26 -1.62
C TRP A 10 -49.66 -14.64 -2.27
N CYS A 11 -49.08 -15.69 -1.70
CA CYS A 11 -49.85 -16.87 -1.23
C CYS A 11 -50.21 -18.04 -2.18
N GLN A 12 -49.60 -19.20 -1.90
CA GLN A 12 -50.32 -20.48 -1.74
C GLN A 12 -49.44 -21.47 -0.95
N ARG A 13 -49.56 -21.60 0.38
CA ARG A 13 -50.48 -22.44 1.18
C ARG A 13 -50.21 -23.97 1.13
N ARG A 14 -49.75 -24.51 2.27
CA ARG A 14 -50.17 -25.77 2.98
C ARG A 14 -49.16 -25.99 4.12
N SER A 15 -49.42 -25.72 5.39
CA SER A 15 -50.37 -26.33 6.35
C SER A 15 -50.24 -27.86 6.48
N ALA A 16 -49.52 -28.32 7.51
CA ALA A 16 -49.93 -29.39 8.43
C ALA A 16 -48.99 -29.48 9.66
N LYS A 17 -49.59 -29.38 10.86
CA LYS A 17 -49.04 -29.79 12.18
C LYS A 17 -48.81 -31.31 12.18
N SER A 18 -47.94 -31.94 12.97
CA SER A 18 -47.98 -32.04 14.46
C SER A 18 -46.85 -33.01 14.94
N PRO A 19 -46.79 -33.52 16.19
CA PRO A 19 -45.94 -33.01 17.28
C PRO A 19 -44.93 -34.06 17.79
N HIS A 20 -43.67 -33.67 17.98
CA HIS A 20 -42.79 -34.38 18.92
C HIS A 20 -42.06 -33.37 19.81
N ARG A 21 -42.47 -33.33 21.08
CA ARG A 21 -41.67 -32.76 22.17
C ARG A 21 -40.31 -33.46 22.14
N ARG A 22 -39.26 -32.71 21.81
CA ARG A 22 -37.90 -33.08 22.21
C ARG A 22 -37.55 -32.30 23.48
N PRO A 23 -36.90 -32.93 24.45
CA PRO A 23 -36.70 -32.36 25.77
C PRO A 23 -35.74 -31.17 25.70
N ALA A 24 -35.94 -30.24 26.64
CA ALA A 24 -34.97 -29.21 26.95
C ALA A 24 -33.65 -29.88 27.35
N VAL A 25 -32.63 -29.80 26.49
CA VAL A 25 -31.25 -30.05 26.89
C VAL A 25 -30.73 -28.73 27.46
N SER A 26 -30.83 -28.64 28.78
CA SER A 26 -30.04 -27.73 29.60
C SER A 26 -28.55 -27.99 29.40
N ASP A 27 -27.82 -26.89 29.20
CA ASP A 27 -26.44 -26.66 29.59
C ASP A 27 -25.34 -27.57 29.06
N ARG A 28 -24.45 -26.97 28.23
CA ARG A 28 -23.05 -26.71 28.66
C ARG A 28 -22.12 -26.06 27.64
N ASN A 29 -22.55 -25.77 26.40
CA ASN A 29 -21.60 -25.38 25.35
C ASN A 29 -21.59 -23.89 24.95
N SER A 30 -21.95 -22.99 25.86
CA SER A 30 -21.62 -21.56 25.72
C SER A 30 -20.23 -21.21 26.28
N ALA A 31 -19.55 -22.16 26.94
CA ALA A 31 -18.29 -21.95 27.67
C ALA A 31 -17.04 -22.63 27.06
N VAL A 32 -17.11 -23.12 25.82
CA VAL A 32 -15.96 -23.72 25.10
C VAL A 32 -15.49 -22.89 23.90
N LEU A 33 -16.26 -21.88 23.47
CA LEU A 33 -15.88 -20.97 22.37
C LEU A 33 -15.21 -19.65 22.82
N LYS A 34 -14.68 -19.58 24.05
CA LYS A 34 -13.94 -18.40 24.56
C LYS A 34 -12.52 -18.71 25.05
N ARG A 35 -11.89 -19.80 24.58
CA ARG A 35 -10.50 -20.14 24.92
C ARG A 35 -9.53 -20.16 23.73
N GLY A 36 -9.93 -19.60 22.59
CA GLY A 36 -9.10 -19.54 21.37
C GLY A 36 -8.76 -18.14 20.84
N LEU A 37 -9.25 -17.06 21.45
CA LEU A 37 -9.09 -15.70 20.90
C LEU A 37 -7.82 -14.96 21.34
N SER A 38 -6.95 -15.57 22.16
CA SER A 38 -5.76 -14.89 22.70
C SER A 38 -4.46 -15.15 21.95
N SER A 39 -4.42 -16.09 20.99
CA SER A 39 -3.20 -16.44 20.24
C SER A 39 -3.04 -15.68 18.91
N ARG A 40 -4.11 -15.11 18.35
CA ARG A 40 -4.06 -14.33 17.09
C ARG A 40 -3.37 -12.98 17.24
N GLY A 41 -3.63 -12.24 18.32
CA GLY A 41 -3.06 -10.90 18.52
C GLY A 41 -1.53 -10.83 18.69
N ARG A 42 -0.85 -11.95 18.95
CA ARG A 42 0.64 -11.99 18.97
C ARG A 42 1.23 -12.10 17.56
N ALA A 43 0.52 -12.71 16.61
CA ALA A 43 0.98 -12.83 15.22
C ALA A 43 0.90 -11.47 14.50
N ASP A 44 -0.20 -10.73 14.68
CA ASP A 44 -0.40 -9.43 14.03
C ASP A 44 0.67 -8.38 14.47
N ALA A 45 1.10 -8.42 15.74
CA ALA A 45 2.14 -7.53 16.25
C ALA A 45 3.57 -7.91 15.81
N ALA A 46 3.80 -9.16 15.41
CA ALA A 46 5.07 -9.62 14.83
C ALA A 46 5.13 -9.32 13.33
N GLU A 47 4.01 -9.50 12.63
CA GLU A 47 3.81 -9.09 11.22
C GLU A 47 4.13 -7.60 11.05
N SER A 48 3.52 -6.75 11.88
CA SER A 48 3.69 -5.28 11.86
C SER A 48 5.14 -4.83 12.10
N ARG A 49 5.90 -5.55 12.94
CA ARG A 49 7.32 -5.23 13.19
C ARG A 49 8.22 -5.66 12.04
N THR A 50 7.91 -6.79 11.40
CA THR A 50 8.63 -7.31 10.24
C THR A 50 8.38 -6.46 9.00
N THR A 51 7.14 -5.95 8.82
CA THR A 51 6.82 -5.02 7.73
C THR A 51 7.54 -3.69 7.91
N MET A 52 7.61 -3.16 9.14
CA MET A 52 8.35 -1.92 9.42
C MET A 52 9.86 -2.04 9.15
N THR A 53 10.51 -3.13 9.57
CA THR A 53 11.94 -3.34 9.28
C THR A 53 12.19 -3.49 7.78
N SER A 54 11.29 -4.17 7.06
CA SER A 54 11.33 -4.28 5.59
C SER A 54 11.21 -2.90 4.90
N LEU A 55 10.24 -2.08 5.30
CA LEU A 55 10.04 -0.74 4.71
C LEU A 55 11.23 0.19 4.94
N ARG A 56 11.82 0.17 6.14
CA ARG A 56 13.03 0.97 6.44
C ARG A 56 14.20 0.54 5.55
N GLY A 57 14.35 -0.76 5.28
CA GLY A 57 15.33 -1.28 4.31
C GLY A 57 15.10 -0.75 2.90
N GLN A 58 13.85 -0.73 2.43
CA GLN A 58 13.48 -0.19 1.12
C GLN A 58 13.79 1.31 1.01
N VAL A 59 13.54 2.09 2.07
CA VAL A 59 13.88 3.52 2.12
C VAL A 59 15.39 3.75 1.97
N VAL A 60 16.21 2.93 2.65
CA VAL A 60 17.67 3.01 2.54
C VAL A 60 18.13 2.65 1.13
N GLN A 61 17.54 1.61 0.52
CA GLN A 61 17.85 1.24 -0.85
C GLN A 61 17.48 2.35 -1.84
N LEU A 62 16.30 2.95 -1.67
CA LEU A 62 15.83 4.08 -2.46
C LEU A 62 16.81 5.26 -2.38
N TYR A 63 17.29 5.60 -1.18
CA TYR A 63 18.27 6.66 -0.97
C TYR A 63 19.59 6.39 -1.73
N LYS A 64 20.10 5.16 -1.66
CA LYS A 64 21.32 4.75 -2.38
C LYS A 64 21.13 4.83 -3.90
N ASN A 65 20.00 4.33 -4.40
CA ASN A 65 19.66 4.34 -5.83
C ASN A 65 19.59 5.78 -6.36
N LEU A 66 18.87 6.67 -5.66
CA LEU A 66 18.77 8.07 -6.05
C LEU A 66 20.15 8.77 -6.03
N LEU A 67 21.00 8.44 -5.06
CA LEU A 67 22.33 9.02 -4.98
C LEU A 67 23.24 8.58 -6.14
N HIS A 68 23.04 7.36 -6.65
CA HIS A 68 23.73 6.87 -7.84
C HIS A 68 23.28 7.61 -9.10
N LEU A 69 21.96 7.68 -9.34
CA LEU A 69 21.38 8.36 -10.51
C LEU A 69 21.62 9.87 -10.51
N GLY A 70 21.69 10.48 -9.33
CA GLY A 70 21.93 11.92 -9.17
C GLY A 70 23.33 12.39 -9.59
N ARG A 71 24.27 11.50 -9.91
CA ARG A 71 25.63 11.86 -10.36
C ARG A 71 25.64 12.61 -11.69
N ASP A 72 24.75 12.24 -12.60
CA ASP A 72 24.66 12.81 -13.96
C ASP A 72 23.74 14.02 -14.06
N TYR A 73 23.28 14.54 -12.92
CA TYR A 73 22.37 15.68 -12.87
C TYR A 73 23.05 16.95 -13.43
N PRO A 74 22.38 17.72 -14.31
CA PRO A 74 23.01 18.82 -15.05
C PRO A 74 23.54 19.96 -14.16
N LYS A 75 22.98 20.15 -12.95
CA LYS A 75 23.43 21.16 -11.98
C LYS A 75 24.56 20.65 -11.06
N GLY A 76 25.03 19.42 -11.27
CA GLY A 76 26.05 18.78 -10.46
C GLY A 76 25.50 17.93 -9.31
N TYR A 77 26.35 17.04 -8.83
CA TYR A 77 26.01 16.05 -7.81
C TYR A 77 25.70 16.67 -6.44
N ASP A 78 26.46 17.67 -6.01
CA ASP A 78 26.30 18.26 -4.68
C ASP A 78 24.97 19.03 -4.55
N TYR A 79 24.53 19.67 -5.63
CA TYR A 79 23.22 20.32 -5.70
C TYR A 79 22.09 19.31 -5.49
N PHE A 80 22.16 18.15 -6.15
CA PHE A 80 21.17 17.10 -6.01
C PHE A 80 21.22 16.46 -4.62
N ARG A 81 22.41 16.12 -4.13
CA ARG A 81 22.64 15.47 -2.84
C ARG A 81 22.11 16.30 -1.67
N THR A 82 22.37 17.62 -1.67
CA THR A 82 21.90 18.52 -0.59
C THR A 82 20.38 18.59 -0.54
N ARG A 83 19.71 18.72 -1.70
CA ARG A 83 18.24 18.74 -1.81
C ARG A 83 17.61 17.42 -1.41
N LEU A 84 18.20 16.31 -1.86
CA LEU A 84 17.74 14.99 -1.50
C LEU A 84 17.86 14.78 0.01
N LYS A 85 19.01 15.07 0.61
CA LYS A 85 19.21 14.99 2.07
C LYS A 85 18.18 15.86 2.80
N ALA A 86 17.94 17.09 2.36
CA ALA A 86 16.94 17.96 2.98
C ALA A 86 15.52 17.36 2.93
N ALA A 87 15.13 16.72 1.82
CA ALA A 87 13.82 16.07 1.70
C ALA A 87 13.67 14.88 2.66
N PHE A 88 14.70 14.03 2.78
CA PHE A 88 14.68 12.91 3.73
C PHE A 88 14.71 13.38 5.20
N MET A 89 15.41 14.48 5.49
CA MET A 89 15.43 15.06 6.85
C MET A 89 14.05 15.58 7.28
N LYS A 90 13.28 16.17 6.36
CA LYS A 90 11.90 16.62 6.64
C LYS A 90 10.96 15.47 6.99
N ASN A 91 11.18 14.28 6.43
CA ASN A 91 10.31 13.13 6.60
C ASN A 91 10.84 12.10 7.63
N ARG A 92 11.82 12.48 8.48
CA ARG A 92 12.47 11.55 9.42
C ARG A 92 11.53 10.98 10.48
N GLU A 93 10.57 11.79 10.92
CA GLU A 93 9.69 11.48 12.06
C GLU A 93 8.46 10.66 11.66
N VAL A 94 8.19 10.53 10.36
CA VAL A 94 7.06 9.76 9.85
C VAL A 94 7.24 8.28 10.18
N THR A 95 6.34 7.77 11.02
CA THR A 95 6.35 6.37 11.51
C THR A 95 5.15 5.57 10.99
N ASP A 96 4.17 6.25 10.37
CA ASP A 96 2.96 5.61 9.87
C ASP A 96 3.23 4.76 8.60
N PRO A 97 2.81 3.48 8.57
CA PRO A 97 3.06 2.56 7.46
C PRO A 97 2.52 3.06 6.12
N GLU A 98 1.30 3.61 6.13
CA GLU A 98 0.60 4.07 4.93
C GLU A 98 1.28 5.31 4.34
N GLN A 99 1.76 6.22 5.19
CA GLN A 99 2.47 7.41 4.71
C GLN A 99 3.84 7.03 4.13
N LEU A 100 4.53 6.05 4.74
CA LEU A 100 5.80 5.55 4.23
C LEU A 100 5.66 4.91 2.85
N SER A 101 4.59 4.15 2.59
CA SER A 101 4.35 3.54 1.28
C SER A 101 4.13 4.61 0.20
N VAL A 102 3.37 5.67 0.51
CA VAL A 102 3.15 6.80 -0.40
C VAL A 102 4.47 7.55 -0.69
N LEU A 103 5.30 7.79 0.33
CA LEU A 103 6.59 8.44 0.16
C LEU A 103 7.57 7.59 -0.66
N LEU A 104 7.56 6.27 -0.45
CA LEU A 104 8.34 5.32 -1.25
C LEU A 104 7.91 5.35 -2.71
N ALA A 105 6.60 5.33 -2.99
CA ALA A 105 6.07 5.43 -4.35
C ALA A 105 6.47 6.74 -5.04
N ARG A 106 6.43 7.87 -4.33
CA ARG A 106 6.95 9.16 -4.83
C ARG A 106 8.44 9.09 -5.15
N GLY A 107 9.24 8.45 -4.29
CA GLY A 107 10.67 8.25 -4.54
C GLY A 107 10.95 7.42 -5.79
N GLN A 108 10.17 6.35 -6.01
CA GLN A 108 10.27 5.53 -7.22
C GLN A 108 9.88 6.30 -8.48
N TYR A 109 8.91 7.21 -8.39
CA TYR A 109 8.55 8.09 -9.50
C TYR A 109 9.73 8.99 -9.90
N ILE A 110 10.41 9.60 -8.92
CA ILE A 110 11.59 10.45 -9.17
C ILE A 110 12.70 9.67 -9.87
N ILE A 111 12.90 8.39 -9.53
CA ILE A 111 13.86 7.53 -10.24
C ILE A 111 13.55 7.47 -11.74
N LYS A 112 12.28 7.22 -12.10
CA LYS A 112 11.85 7.15 -13.50
C LYS A 112 12.03 8.48 -14.23
N GLU A 113 11.79 9.60 -13.56
CA GLU A 113 12.05 10.93 -14.14
C GLU A 113 13.54 11.16 -14.42
N LEU A 114 14.42 10.75 -13.49
CA LEU A 114 15.87 10.84 -13.68
C LEU A 114 16.35 9.94 -14.82
N GLU A 115 15.83 8.72 -14.93
CA GLU A 115 16.11 7.81 -16.04
C GLU A 115 15.66 8.43 -17.38
N ALA A 116 14.46 9.01 -17.43
CA ALA A 116 13.96 9.68 -18.62
C ALA A 116 14.84 10.87 -19.02
N LEU A 117 15.30 11.68 -18.06
CA LEU A 117 16.25 12.77 -18.30
C LEU A 117 17.59 12.25 -18.84
N TYR A 118 18.10 11.15 -18.31
CA TYR A 118 19.31 10.50 -18.79
C TYR A 118 19.15 10.03 -20.25
N MET A 119 18.04 9.37 -20.59
CA MET A 119 17.75 8.95 -21.95
C MET A 119 17.63 10.14 -22.91
N LEU A 120 16.99 11.23 -22.48
CA LEU A 120 16.88 12.44 -23.28
C LEU A 120 18.25 13.08 -23.56
N LYS A 121 19.13 13.15 -22.55
CA LYS A 121 20.50 13.62 -22.72
C LYS A 121 21.26 12.76 -23.73
N LYS A 122 21.14 11.43 -23.63
CA LYS A 122 21.74 10.47 -24.56
C LYS A 122 21.21 10.64 -25.99
N TYR A 123 19.91 10.84 -26.16
CA TYR A 123 19.33 11.09 -27.47
C TYR A 123 19.84 12.40 -28.09
N ARG A 124 19.90 13.49 -27.30
CA ARG A 124 20.41 14.79 -27.76
C ARG A 124 21.85 14.70 -28.25
N THR A 125 22.72 13.98 -27.54
CA THR A 125 24.12 13.80 -27.96
C THR A 125 24.24 12.98 -29.24
N LEU A 126 23.48 11.88 -29.37
CA LEU A 126 23.43 11.07 -30.59
C LEU A 126 22.92 11.88 -31.78
N LYS A 127 21.79 12.59 -31.61
CA LYS A 127 21.21 13.42 -32.66
C LYS A 127 22.21 14.46 -33.19
N LYS A 128 22.95 15.11 -32.28
CA LYS A 128 23.97 16.09 -32.65
C LYS A 128 25.11 15.47 -33.47
N ARG A 129 25.51 14.22 -33.20
CA ARG A 129 26.64 13.57 -33.87
C ARG A 129 26.31 13.07 -35.28
N TYR A 130 25.09 12.55 -35.48
CA TYR A 130 24.72 11.91 -36.75
C TYR A 130 23.96 12.83 -37.72
N TYR A 131 23.44 13.95 -37.24
CA TYR A 131 22.63 14.88 -38.04
C TYR A 131 23.18 16.32 -38.02
N SER A 132 24.45 16.53 -37.67
CA SER A 132 25.11 17.84 -37.74
C SER A 132 25.43 18.30 -39.15
N ASP A 133 25.54 17.35 -40.09
CA ASP A 133 26.14 17.58 -41.42
C ASP A 133 25.09 17.75 -42.53
N ARG A 134 23.86 18.14 -42.18
CA ARG A 134 22.75 18.36 -43.12
C ARG A 134 22.20 19.77 -43.02
#